data_AF-A0A0F8YG52-F1
#
_entry.id   AF-A0A0F8YG52-F1
#
_cell.length_a   1.000
_cell.length_b   1.000
_cell.length_c   1.000
_cell.angle_alpha   90.00
_cell.angle_beta   90.00
_cell.angle_gamma   90.00
#
_symmetry.space_group_name_H-M   'P 1'
#
loop_
_entity.id
_entity.type
_entity.pdbx_description
1 polymer ?
#
loop_
_entity_poly.entity_id
_entity_poly.type
_entity_poly.pdbx_seq_one_letter_code
_entity_poly.pdbx_strand_id
1 'polypeptide(L)'
;MTPEDVYGMILRMPNAPDWIHAGRSMGGNITPIAYSEVYTALQMGTVEGQDNPLPGTYAMKFYEVTKQISLTKHIIDVKLLVINNDVWNQMTDQQQQWMREAAQYACIEGSKTTYEQEKELIGFMKDYGMIITYPDVESFQKHSFNYYVENGLTDNWDMDLYDRVQALK
;
A
#
# COMPACT_ATOMS: atom_id res chain seq x y z
N MET A 1 -0.37 -19.32 0.90
CA MET A 1 -0.09 -18.50 2.08
C MET A 1 -1.40 -17.93 2.59
N THR A 2 -1.68 -18.07 3.88
CA THR A 2 -2.86 -17.55 4.60
C THR A 2 -2.40 -16.60 5.72
N PRO A 3 -3.32 -15.91 6.44
CA PRO A 3 -2.94 -15.05 7.57
C PRO A 3 -2.08 -15.75 8.63
N GLU A 4 -2.27 -17.05 8.85
CA GLU A 4 -1.49 -17.84 9.81
C GLU A 4 0.01 -17.87 9.47
N ASP A 5 0.37 -17.80 8.18
CA ASP A 5 1.77 -17.85 7.74
C ASP A 5 2.53 -16.54 8.01
N VAL A 6 1.83 -15.44 8.25
CA VAL A 6 2.43 -14.14 8.61
C VAL A 6 2.28 -13.82 10.10
N TYR A 7 1.61 -14.71 10.86
CA TYR A 7 1.40 -14.54 12.28
C TYR A 7 2.72 -14.48 13.04
N GLY A 8 2.90 -13.40 13.81
CA GLY A 8 4.09 -13.21 14.62
C GLY A 8 5.29 -12.59 13.89
N MET A 9 5.26 -12.51 12.55
CA MET A 9 6.32 -11.84 11.77
C MET A 9 6.41 -10.36 12.14
N ILE A 10 7.62 -9.83 12.28
CA ILE A 10 7.86 -8.42 12.53
C ILE A 10 7.85 -7.66 11.21
N LEU A 11 6.72 -7.02 10.88
CA LEU A 11 6.57 -6.24 9.66
C LEU A 11 6.79 -4.75 9.93
N ARG A 12 7.49 -4.11 9.01
CA ARG A 12 7.59 -2.65 8.98
C ARG A 12 6.30 -2.06 8.41
N MET A 13 5.79 -1.02 9.07
CA MET A 13 4.80 -0.10 8.50
C MET A 13 5.24 1.36 8.66
N PRO A 14 4.68 2.30 7.88
CA PRO A 14 4.74 3.72 8.18
C PRO A 14 4.22 4.05 9.60
N ASN A 15 4.74 5.10 10.21
CA ASN A 15 4.28 5.58 11.52
C ASN A 15 2.99 6.40 11.40
N ALA A 16 1.91 5.74 10.98
CA ALA A 16 0.57 6.31 10.86
C ALA A 16 -0.46 5.25 11.30
N PRO A 17 -1.46 5.62 12.12
CA PRO A 17 -2.38 4.66 12.72
C PRO A 17 -3.04 3.71 11.72
N ASP A 18 -3.52 4.22 10.58
CA ASP A 18 -4.19 3.41 9.56
C ASP A 18 -3.29 2.33 8.98
N TRP A 19 -2.01 2.67 8.72
CA TRP A 19 -1.02 1.72 8.23
C TRP A 19 -0.65 0.67 9.28
N ILE A 20 -0.57 1.08 10.55
CA ILE A 20 -0.31 0.15 11.65
C ILE A 20 -1.48 -0.84 11.79
N HIS A 21 -2.72 -0.37 11.70
CA HIS A 21 -3.89 -1.24 11.74
C HIS A 21 -3.98 -2.17 10.54
N ALA A 22 -3.69 -1.69 9.32
CA ALA A 22 -3.65 -2.54 8.14
C ALA A 22 -2.58 -3.63 8.25
N GLY A 23 -1.40 -3.33 8.79
CA GLY A 23 -0.37 -4.35 9.03
C GLY A 23 -0.81 -5.40 10.06
N ARG A 24 -1.43 -4.97 11.16
CA ARG A 24 -1.96 -5.87 12.20
C ARG A 24 -3.12 -6.72 11.69
N SER A 25 -3.98 -6.16 10.84
CA SER A 25 -5.12 -6.86 10.26
C SER A 25 -4.71 -7.96 9.29
N MET A 26 -3.47 -7.92 8.78
CA MET A 26 -2.87 -9.00 8.02
C MET A 26 -2.29 -10.11 8.89
N GLY A 27 -2.15 -9.91 10.21
CA GLY A 27 -1.61 -10.88 11.18
C GLY A 27 -0.19 -10.58 11.69
N GLY A 28 0.46 -9.52 11.19
CA GLY A 28 1.84 -9.19 11.54
C GLY A 28 2.00 -8.36 12.82
N ASN A 29 3.15 -8.50 13.47
CA ASN A 29 3.62 -7.61 14.54
C ASN A 29 4.28 -6.37 13.93
N ILE A 30 3.76 -5.19 14.22
CA ILE A 30 4.17 -3.97 13.51
C ILE A 30 5.24 -3.19 14.24
N THR A 31 6.35 -2.91 13.55
CA THR A 31 7.37 -1.95 13.96
C THR A 31 7.33 -0.73 13.04
N PRO A 32 6.93 0.45 13.54
CA PRO A 32 6.94 1.67 12.74
C PRO A 32 8.37 2.11 12.42
N ILE A 33 8.70 2.26 11.13
CA ILE A 33 10.03 2.72 10.68
C ILE A 33 9.88 3.71 9.53
N ALA A 34 10.67 4.78 9.53
CA ALA A 34 10.67 5.77 8.46
C ALA A 34 11.11 5.12 7.14
N TYR A 35 10.53 5.55 6.01
CA TYR A 35 10.75 4.90 4.71
C TYR A 35 12.25 4.82 4.30
N SER A 36 13.01 5.87 4.62
CA SER A 36 14.45 5.96 4.38
C SER A 36 15.30 4.95 5.16
N GLU A 37 14.78 4.39 6.25
CA GLU A 37 15.51 3.48 7.15
C GLU A 37 15.16 2.00 6.90
N VAL A 38 14.18 1.73 6.04
CA VAL A 38 13.63 0.38 5.82
C VAL A 38 14.69 -0.57 5.28
N TYR A 39 15.53 -0.13 4.34
CA TYR A 39 16.57 -1.00 3.78
C TYR A 39 17.52 -1.50 4.87
N THR A 40 18.03 -0.59 5.69
CA THR A 40 18.93 -0.93 6.80
C THR A 40 18.23 -1.80 7.84
N ALA A 41 16.96 -1.53 8.15
CA ALA A 41 16.18 -2.33 9.07
C ALA A 41 15.98 -3.78 8.58
N LEU A 42 15.71 -3.96 7.28
CA LEU A 42 15.63 -5.29 6.65
C LEU A 42 17.00 -5.98 6.65
N GLN A 43 18.06 -5.25 6.28
CA GLN A 43 19.43 -5.78 6.23
C GLN A 43 19.92 -6.26 7.61
N MET A 44 19.60 -5.51 8.66
CA MET A 44 19.95 -5.84 10.04
C MET A 44 19.03 -6.89 10.67
N GLY A 45 17.90 -7.23 10.03
CA GLY A 45 16.89 -8.12 10.59
C GLY A 45 16.10 -7.52 11.74
N THR A 46 16.07 -6.19 11.90
CA THR A 46 15.20 -5.50 12.87
C THR A 46 13.72 -5.72 12.53
N VAL A 47 13.42 -5.86 11.24
CA VAL A 47 12.12 -6.24 10.69
C VAL A 47 12.33 -7.32 9.62
N GLU A 48 11.35 -8.19 9.47
CA GLU A 48 11.39 -9.36 8.58
C GLU A 48 10.73 -9.08 7.22
N GLY A 49 9.99 -7.98 7.11
CA GLY A 49 9.29 -7.61 5.88
C GLY A 49 8.73 -6.19 5.88
N GLN A 50 8.20 -5.80 4.72
CA GLN A 50 7.56 -4.52 4.43
C GLN A 50 6.55 -4.71 3.31
N ASP A 51 5.68 -3.74 3.05
CA ASP A 51 4.48 -3.91 2.21
C ASP A 51 4.41 -3.02 0.96
N ASN A 52 5.44 -2.21 0.67
CA ASN A 52 5.40 -1.24 -0.42
C ASN A 52 5.19 -1.92 -1.78
N PRO A 53 4.52 -1.23 -2.73
CA PRO A 53 4.30 -1.75 -4.08
C PRO A 53 5.63 -2.01 -4.80
N LEU A 54 5.56 -2.78 -5.88
CA LEU A 54 6.74 -3.20 -6.65
C LEU A 54 7.65 -2.04 -7.08
N PRO A 55 7.13 -0.88 -7.57
CA PRO A 55 7.97 0.26 -7.92
C PRO A 55 8.76 0.81 -6.74
N GLY A 56 8.15 0.90 -5.55
CA GLY A 56 8.84 1.35 -4.33
C GLY A 56 9.91 0.36 -3.87
N THR A 57 9.57 -0.93 -3.88
CA THR A 57 10.49 -2.04 -3.58
C THR A 57 11.70 -2.03 -4.53
N TYR A 58 11.49 -1.76 -5.81
CA TYR A 58 12.55 -1.62 -6.81
C TYR A 58 13.41 -0.36 -6.57
N ALA A 59 12.77 0.81 -6.44
CA ALA A 59 13.46 2.09 -6.29
C ALA A 59 14.37 2.13 -5.06
N MET A 60 13.92 1.52 -3.95
CA MET A 60 14.69 1.43 -2.70
C MET A 60 15.55 0.18 -2.61
N LYS A 61 15.56 -0.67 -3.64
CA LYS A 61 16.34 -1.90 -3.71
C LYS A 61 16.10 -2.90 -2.58
N PHE A 62 14.89 -2.94 -2.01
CA PHE A 62 14.58 -3.89 -0.93
C PHE A 62 14.73 -5.35 -1.36
N TYR A 63 14.69 -5.64 -2.67
CA TYR A 63 14.96 -6.96 -3.24
C TYR A 63 16.39 -7.46 -2.99
N GLU A 64 17.37 -6.59 -2.69
CA GLU A 64 18.74 -7.00 -2.35
C GLU A 64 18.84 -7.60 -0.93
N VAL A 65 17.88 -7.24 -0.06
CA VAL A 65 17.89 -7.56 1.38
C VAL A 65 16.64 -8.33 1.81
N THR A 66 15.87 -8.84 0.85
CA THR A 66 14.70 -9.72 1.08
C THR A 66 14.77 -10.91 0.12
N LYS A 67 13.88 -11.90 0.30
CA LYS A 67 13.92 -13.15 -0.48
C LYS A 67 12.62 -13.47 -1.23
N GLN A 68 11.50 -12.91 -0.77
CA GLN A 68 10.18 -13.22 -1.33
C GLN A 68 9.31 -11.98 -1.40
N ILE A 69 8.37 -11.99 -2.35
CA ILE A 69 7.26 -11.05 -2.45
C ILE A 69 5.98 -11.87 -2.52
N SER A 70 5.12 -11.70 -1.53
CA SER A 70 3.78 -12.30 -1.49
C SER A 70 2.75 -11.29 -1.97
N LEU A 71 2.10 -11.57 -3.11
CA LEU A 71 1.13 -10.66 -3.74
C LEU A 71 -0.23 -10.72 -3.04
N THR A 72 -0.27 -10.23 -1.80
CA THR A 72 -1.45 -10.20 -0.91
C THR A 72 -2.56 -9.26 -1.37
N LYS A 73 -2.24 -8.23 -2.17
CA LYS A 73 -3.20 -7.23 -2.68
C LYS A 73 -4.06 -6.59 -1.58
N HIS A 74 -3.47 -6.41 -0.41
CA HIS A 74 -4.18 -6.04 0.81
C HIS A 74 -4.56 -4.56 0.86
N ILE A 75 -3.85 -3.70 0.12
CA ILE A 75 -4.16 -2.28 -0.03
C ILE A 75 -4.04 -1.90 -1.51
N ILE A 76 -5.08 -1.27 -2.06
CA ILE A 76 -5.00 -0.49 -3.29
C ILE A 76 -4.80 0.96 -2.85
N ASP A 77 -3.55 1.41 -2.84
CA ASP A 77 -3.16 2.72 -2.32
C ASP A 77 -3.49 3.81 -3.35
N VAL A 78 -4.05 4.93 -2.88
CA VAL A 78 -4.44 6.08 -3.70
C VAL A 78 -3.63 7.29 -3.29
N LYS A 79 -3.03 7.97 -4.27
CA LYS A 79 -2.34 9.25 -4.05
C LYS A 79 -3.22 10.40 -4.50
N LEU A 80 -3.33 11.41 -3.64
CA LEU A 80 -4.10 12.62 -3.90
C LEU A 80 -3.15 13.76 -4.29
N LEU A 81 -3.46 14.43 -5.40
CA LEU A 81 -2.88 15.74 -5.71
C LEU A 81 -3.68 16.79 -4.96
N VAL A 82 -3.05 17.43 -3.97
CA VAL A 82 -3.67 18.46 -3.13
C VAL A 82 -2.98 19.80 -3.35
N ILE A 83 -3.77 20.87 -3.29
CA ILE A 83 -3.28 22.25 -3.33
C ILE A 83 -3.81 23.00 -2.11
N ASN A 84 -3.00 23.93 -1.59
CA ASN A 84 -3.45 24.81 -0.52
C ASN A 84 -4.64 25.68 -0.99
N ASN A 85 -5.67 25.78 -0.14
CA ASN A 85 -6.89 26.51 -0.49
C ASN A 85 -6.66 28.01 -0.73
N ASP A 86 -5.75 28.66 -0.01
CA ASP A 86 -5.48 30.08 -0.20
C ASP A 86 -4.82 30.33 -1.54
N VAL A 87 -3.88 29.46 -1.93
CA VAL A 87 -3.25 29.49 -3.26
C VAL A 87 -4.30 29.27 -4.35
N TRP A 88 -5.18 28.28 -4.17
CA TRP A 88 -6.25 27.99 -5.10
C TRP A 88 -7.24 29.15 -5.28
N ASN A 89 -7.64 29.79 -4.17
CA ASN A 89 -8.60 30.89 -4.17
C ASN A 89 -8.02 32.20 -4.75
N GLN A 90 -6.69 32.32 -4.82
CA GLN A 90 -6.02 33.45 -5.49
C GLN A 90 -5.91 33.26 -7.02
N MET A 91 -6.15 32.05 -7.53
CA MET A 91 -6.14 31.78 -8.97
C MET A 91 -7.38 32.35 -9.65
N THR A 92 -7.23 32.80 -10.90
CA THR A 92 -8.38 33.10 -11.76
C THR A 92 -9.13 31.82 -12.14
N ASP A 93 -10.39 31.94 -12.56
CA ASP A 93 -11.18 30.79 -13.04
C ASP A 93 -10.45 30.00 -14.14
N GLN A 94 -9.75 30.70 -15.03
CA GLN A 94 -8.96 30.08 -16.10
C GLN A 94 -7.77 29.29 -15.56
N GLN A 95 -7.06 29.82 -14.56
CA GLN A 95 -5.94 29.12 -13.92
C GLN A 95 -6.42 27.89 -13.14
N GLN A 96 -7.54 28.01 -12.42
CA GLN A 96 -8.17 26.87 -11.75
C GLN A 96 -8.58 25.78 -12.76
N GLN A 97 -9.11 26.18 -13.92
CA GLN A 97 -9.45 25.22 -14.98
C GLN A 97 -8.20 24.49 -15.49
N TRP A 98 -7.15 25.22 -15.89
CA TRP A 98 -5.92 24.59 -16.37
C TRP A 98 -5.29 23.67 -15.32
N MET A 99 -5.34 24.07 -14.05
CA MET A 99 -4.80 23.25 -12.97
C MET A 99 -5.61 21.96 -12.80
N ARG A 100 -6.95 21.99 -12.90
CA ARG A 100 -7.78 20.77 -12.91
C ARG A 100 -7.43 19.86 -14.09
N GLU A 101 -7.33 20.41 -15.29
CA GLU A 101 -7.01 19.63 -16.50
C GLU A 101 -5.62 18.97 -16.37
N ALA A 102 -4.61 19.72 -15.92
CA ALA A 102 -3.27 19.20 -15.69
C ALA A 102 -3.24 18.13 -14.59
N ALA A 103 -3.95 18.32 -13.48
CA ALA A 103 -4.06 17.32 -12.42
C ALA A 103 -4.73 16.03 -12.90
N GLN A 104 -5.83 16.15 -13.64
CA GLN A 104 -6.53 14.99 -14.20
C GLN A 104 -5.63 14.19 -15.15
N TYR A 105 -4.94 14.88 -16.06
CA TYR A 105 -3.97 14.25 -16.95
C TYR A 105 -2.86 13.54 -16.16
N ALA A 106 -2.24 14.22 -15.19
CA ALA A 106 -1.19 13.65 -14.37
C ALA A 106 -1.64 12.41 -13.57
N CYS A 107 -2.86 12.43 -13.01
CA CYS A 107 -3.41 11.28 -12.29
C CYS A 107 -3.63 10.08 -13.22
N ILE A 108 -4.18 10.31 -14.42
CA ILE A 108 -4.45 9.23 -15.40
C ILE A 108 -3.13 8.61 -15.87
N GLU A 109 -2.18 9.43 -16.32
CA GLU A 109 -0.89 8.94 -16.81
C GLU A 109 -0.05 8.32 -15.68
N GLY A 110 -0.07 8.89 -14.48
CA GLY A 110 0.61 8.33 -13.32
C GLY A 110 0.07 6.95 -12.93
N SER A 111 -1.25 6.79 -12.94
CA SER A 111 -1.91 5.50 -12.67
C SER A 111 -1.54 4.47 -13.72
N LYS A 112 -1.65 4.84 -15.00
CA LYS A 112 -1.29 3.98 -16.13
C LYS A 112 0.17 3.51 -16.05
N THR A 113 1.09 4.45 -15.84
CA THR A 113 2.53 4.17 -15.71
C THR A 113 2.81 3.22 -14.56
N THR A 114 2.15 3.42 -13.42
CA THR A 114 2.30 2.54 -12.25
C THR A 114 1.87 1.10 -12.58
N TYR A 115 0.72 0.92 -13.22
CA TYR A 115 0.25 -0.42 -13.61
C TYR A 115 1.15 -1.11 -14.64
N GLU A 116 1.74 -0.34 -15.56
CA GLU A 116 2.72 -0.87 -16.52
C GLU A 116 4.00 -1.32 -15.79
N GLN A 117 4.54 -0.49 -14.89
CA GLN A 117 5.70 -0.83 -14.08
C GLN A 117 5.48 -2.06 -13.19
N GLU A 118 4.31 -2.18 -12.54
CA GLU A 118 4.02 -3.35 -11.70
C GLU A 118 4.07 -4.66 -12.51
N LYS A 119 3.58 -4.65 -13.76
CA LYS A 119 3.65 -5.83 -14.64
C LYS A 119 5.07 -6.19 -15.01
N GLU A 120 5.87 -5.19 -15.39
CA GLU A 120 7.27 -5.37 -15.80
C GLU A 120 8.15 -5.83 -14.62
N LEU A 121 7.96 -5.23 -13.45
CA LEU A 121 8.78 -5.48 -12.28
C LEU A 121 8.59 -6.90 -11.73
N ILE A 122 7.44 -7.55 -11.93
CA ILE A 122 7.31 -8.99 -11.60
C ILE A 122 8.35 -9.82 -12.35
N GLY A 123 8.59 -9.52 -13.63
CA GLY A 123 9.61 -10.19 -14.44
C GLY A 123 11.01 -9.93 -13.88
N PHE A 124 11.35 -8.66 -13.68
CA PHE A 124 12.64 -8.26 -13.08
C PHE A 124 12.90 -8.97 -11.75
N MET A 125 11.93 -8.99 -10.83
CA MET A 125 12.09 -9.59 -9.50
C MET A 125 12.36 -11.10 -9.62
N LYS A 126 11.68 -11.80 -10.52
CA LYS A 126 11.93 -13.23 -10.79
C LYS A 126 13.33 -13.46 -11.35
N ASP A 127 13.75 -12.66 -12.31
CA ASP A 127 15.07 -12.76 -12.94
C ASP A 127 16.20 -12.47 -11.95
N TYR A 128 15.98 -11.57 -10.99
CA TYR A 128 16.89 -11.31 -9.88
C TYR A 128 16.97 -12.50 -8.87
N GLY A 129 15.97 -13.39 -8.87
CA GLY A 129 15.92 -14.56 -7.99
C GLY A 129 14.94 -14.44 -6.82
N MET A 130 14.06 -13.43 -6.80
CA MET A 130 13.02 -13.31 -5.79
C MET A 130 11.94 -14.40 -5.96
N ILE A 131 11.48 -14.95 -4.85
CA ILE A 131 10.34 -15.87 -4.83
C ILE A 131 9.06 -15.05 -4.88
N ILE A 132 8.27 -15.18 -5.94
CA ILE A 132 6.95 -14.53 -6.06
C ILE A 132 5.87 -15.53 -5.69
N THR A 133 5.07 -15.22 -4.66
CA THR A 133 3.95 -16.06 -4.22
C THR A 133 2.61 -15.37 -4.42
N TYR A 134 1.56 -16.18 -4.58
CA TYR A 134 0.18 -15.75 -4.76
C TYR A 134 -0.66 -16.30 -3.60
N PRO A 135 -0.82 -15.54 -2.51
CA PRO A 135 -1.59 -15.95 -1.33
C PRO A 135 -3.09 -16.09 -1.62
N ASP A 136 -3.81 -16.73 -0.69
CA ASP A 136 -5.27 -16.73 -0.67
C ASP A 136 -5.78 -15.36 -0.21
N VAL A 137 -6.05 -14.50 -1.18
CA VAL A 137 -6.48 -13.12 -0.95
C VAL A 137 -7.82 -13.06 -0.20
N GLU A 138 -8.73 -14.01 -0.42
CA GLU A 138 -10.04 -14.00 0.25
C GLU A 138 -9.90 -14.27 1.75
N SER A 139 -9.05 -15.22 2.14
CA SER A 139 -8.74 -15.48 3.54
C SER A 139 -8.12 -14.25 4.23
N PHE A 140 -7.21 -13.53 3.56
CA PHE A 140 -6.67 -12.27 4.08
C PHE A 140 -7.71 -11.17 4.20
N GLN A 141 -8.59 -11.00 3.20
CA GLN A 141 -9.67 -10.01 3.25
C GLN A 141 -10.62 -10.26 4.42
N LYS A 142 -11.03 -11.52 4.63
CA LYS A 142 -11.91 -11.90 5.74
C LYS A 142 -11.25 -11.67 7.10
N HIS A 143 -10.00 -12.10 7.26
CA HIS A 143 -9.26 -11.88 8.50
C HIS A 143 -9.08 -10.39 8.80
N SER A 144 -8.73 -9.61 7.78
CA SER A 144 -8.60 -8.16 7.90
C SER A 144 -9.92 -7.51 8.33
N PHE A 145 -11.04 -7.81 7.65
CA PHE A 145 -12.34 -7.25 8.02
C PHE A 145 -12.73 -7.60 9.46
N ASN A 146 -12.55 -8.85 9.87
CA ASN A 146 -12.83 -9.28 11.25
C ASN A 146 -11.97 -8.50 12.26
N TYR A 147 -10.68 -8.31 11.99
CA TYR A 147 -9.81 -7.50 12.85
C TYR A 147 -10.36 -6.06 13.00
N TYR A 148 -10.79 -5.43 11.90
CA TYR A 148 -11.34 -4.08 11.94
C TYR A 148 -12.61 -4.00 12.80
N VAL A 149 -13.52 -4.97 12.67
CA VAL A 149 -14.76 -5.04 13.46
C VAL A 149 -14.47 -5.31 14.93
N GLU A 150 -13.65 -6.32 15.24
CA GLU A 150 -13.35 -6.75 16.62
C GLU A 150 -12.60 -5.68 17.43
N ASN A 151 -11.89 -4.78 16.76
CA ASN A 151 -11.17 -3.66 17.38
C ASN A 151 -11.94 -2.33 17.32
N GLY A 152 -13.22 -2.34 16.95
CA GLY A 152 -14.07 -1.15 16.90
C GLY A 152 -13.64 -0.10 15.86
N LEU A 153 -12.81 -0.49 14.88
CA LEU A 153 -12.31 0.41 13.86
C LEU A 153 -13.39 0.78 12.83
N THR A 154 -14.46 -0.01 12.77
CA THR A 154 -15.62 0.22 11.91
C THR A 154 -16.76 0.97 12.59
N ASP A 155 -16.66 1.28 13.89
CA ASP A 155 -17.79 1.79 14.69
C ASP A 155 -18.37 3.11 14.16
N ASN A 156 -17.54 3.92 13.51
CA ASN A 156 -17.91 5.20 12.92
C ASN A 156 -17.98 5.16 11.39
N TRP A 157 -17.91 3.98 10.77
CA TRP A 157 -17.98 3.87 9.32
C TRP A 157 -19.42 4.00 8.83
N ASP A 158 -19.57 4.67 7.69
CA ASP A 158 -20.78 4.55 6.89
C ASP A 158 -20.75 3.19 6.19
N MET A 159 -21.45 2.22 6.78
CA MET A 159 -21.48 0.85 6.25
C MET A 159 -22.23 0.75 4.92
N ASP A 160 -23.17 1.67 4.64
CA ASP A 160 -23.82 1.73 3.33
C ASP A 160 -22.82 2.17 2.25
N LEU A 161 -21.96 3.15 2.57
CA LEU A 161 -20.86 3.54 1.69
C LEU A 161 -19.84 2.40 1.52
N TYR A 162 -19.48 1.71 2.61
CA TYR A 162 -18.58 0.56 2.55
C TYR A 162 -19.11 -0.52 1.59
N ASP A 163 -20.37 -0.92 1.74
CA ASP A 163 -21.00 -1.94 0.90
C ASP A 163 -21.10 -1.50 -0.57
N ARG A 164 -21.40 -0.22 -0.81
CA ARG A 164 -21.37 0.34 -2.17
C ARG A 164 -19.99 0.28 -2.79
N VAL A 165 -18.92 0.56 -2.04
CA VAL A 165 -17.54 0.44 -2.52
C VAL A 165 -17.19 -1.02 -2.80
N GLN A 166 -17.60 -1.96 -1.94
CA GLN A 166 -17.38 -3.39 -2.16
C GLN A 166 -18.10 -3.91 -3.42
N ALA A 167 -19.26 -3.34 -3.77
CA ALA A 167 -20.01 -3.68 -4.97
C ALA A 167 -19.41 -3.15 -6.29
N LEU A 168 -18.38 -2.29 -6.23
CA LEU A 168 -17.66 -1.81 -7.42
C LEU A 168 -16.59 -2.79 -7.94
N LYS A 169 -16.41 -3.93 -7.25
CA LYS A 169 -15.47 -5.00 -7.62
C LYS A 169 -15.78 -5.62 -8.98
#